data_AF-A0A0V0SC72-F1
#
_entry.id   AF-A0A0V0SC72-F1
#
_cell.length_a   1.000
_cell.length_b   1.000
_cell.length_c   1.000
_cell.angle_alpha   90.00
_cell.angle_beta   90.00
_cell.angle_gamma   90.00
#
_symmetry.space_group_name_H-M   'P 1'
#
loop_
_entity.id
_entity.type
_entity.pdbx_description
1 polymer ?
#
loop_
_entity_poly.entity_id
_entity_poly.type
_entity_poly.pdbx_seq_one_letter_code
_entity_poly.pdbx_strand_id
1 'polypeptide(L)' 'MQTWGMDGTFKVVPQWYQQLFTIHAFVAGKLVPAVYCLCTGKDIGTYGLIFQDLINKAAVLRVNLNPETIICDFEIAL' A
#
# COMPACT_ATOMS: atom_id res chain seq x y z
N MET A 1 7.79 -16.05 -6.50
CA MET A 1 6.44 -15.58 -6.14
C MET A 1 6.55 -14.10 -5.81
N GLN A 2 5.99 -13.25 -6.65
CA GLN A 2 5.96 -11.80 -6.42
C GLN A 2 4.70 -11.45 -5.64
N THR A 3 4.68 -11.79 -4.35
CA THR A 3 3.52 -11.53 -3.49
C THR A 3 3.67 -10.22 -2.76
N TRP A 4 2.62 -9.41 -2.80
CA TRP A 4 2.51 -8.19 -2.02
C TRP A 4 1.50 -8.37 -0.91
N GLY A 5 1.80 -7.79 0.26
CA GLY A 5 0.87 -7.68 1.37
C GLY A 5 0.43 -6.22 1.54
N MET A 6 -0.85 -5.98 1.77
CA MET A 6 -1.36 -4.64 2.04
C MET A 6 -2.12 -4.66 3.37
N ASP A 7 -1.85 -3.67 4.21
CA ASP A 7 -2.45 -3.58 5.54
C ASP A 7 -2.72 -2.13 5.93
N GLY A 8 -3.80 -1.94 6.68
CA GLY A 8 -4.30 -0.67 7.18
C GLY A 8 -4.40 -0.67 8.70
N THR A 9 -3.56 0.13 9.39
CA THR A 9 -3.72 0.36 10.83
C THR A 9 -4.49 1.65 11.10
N PHE A 10 -5.66 1.50 11.74
CA PHE A 10 -6.61 2.59 12.00
C PHE A 10 -6.48 3.20 13.40
N LYS A 11 -5.95 2.44 14.37
CA LYS A 11 -6.05 2.79 15.79
C LYS A 11 -4.88 3.63 16.32
N VAL A 12 -3.78 3.70 15.58
CA VAL A 12 -2.54 4.35 16.02
C VAL A 12 -2.04 5.27 14.92
N VAL A 13 -2.78 6.35 14.69
CA VAL A 13 -2.43 7.40 13.72
C VAL A 13 -2.48 8.78 14.38
N PRO A 14 -1.64 9.74 13.94
CA PRO A 14 -1.69 11.10 14.47
C PRO A 14 -3.05 11.75 14.23
N GLN A 15 -3.36 12.75 15.06
CA GLN A 15 -4.53 13.61 14.85
C GLN A 15 -4.55 14.10 13.39
N TRP A 16 -5.73 14.14 12.77
CA TRP A 16 -6.03 14.47 11.36
C TRP A 16 -5.98 13.31 10.36
N TYR A 17 -5.39 12.18 10.71
CA TYR A 17 -5.32 11.02 9.84
C TYR A 17 -6.30 9.94 10.28
N GLN A 18 -6.77 9.16 9.31
CA GLN A 18 -7.72 8.07 9.55
C GLN A 18 -7.04 6.70 9.52
N GLN A 19 -5.91 6.58 8.82
CA GLN A 19 -5.24 5.30 8.63
C GLN A 19 -3.77 5.48 8.25
N LEU A 20 -2.93 4.56 8.72
CA LEU A 20 -1.62 4.30 8.14
C LEU A 20 -1.77 3.06 7.25
N PHE A 21 -1.71 3.28 5.94
CA PHE A 21 -1.74 2.22 4.94
C PHE A 21 -0.32 1.82 4.57
N THR A 22 -0.08 0.52 4.41
CA THR A 22 1.25 -0.02 4.14
C THR A 22 1.21 -1.07 3.04
N ILE A 23 2.22 -1.04 2.17
CA ILE A 23 2.43 -2.06 1.14
C ILE A 23 3.75 -2.75 1.44
N HIS A 24 3.70 -4.07 1.50
CA HIS A 24 4.81 -4.94 1.81
C HIS A 24 5.16 -5.80 0.61
N ALA A 25 6.45 -5.98 0.35
CA ALA A 25 6.95 -6.93 -0.63
C ALA A 25 7.56 -8.14 0.08
N PHE A 26 7.36 -9.33 -0.49
CA PHE A 26 8.04 -10.52 -0.01
C PHE A 26 9.45 -10.61 -0.61
N VAL A 27 10.48 -10.48 0.23
CA VAL A 27 11.89 -10.52 -0.20
C VAL A 27 12.64 -11.53 0.66
N ALA A 28 13.29 -12.50 0.01
CA ALA A 28 14.10 -13.53 0.68
C ALA A 28 13.36 -14.25 1.84
N GLY A 29 12.08 -14.60 1.64
CA GLY A 29 11.30 -15.29 2.67
C GLY A 29 10.70 -14.38 3.74
N LYS A 30 10.89 -13.06 3.65
CA LYS A 30 10.46 -12.09 4.66
C LYS A 30 9.49 -11.07 4.06
N LEU A 31 8.49 -10.72 4.84
CA LEU A 31 7.60 -9.61 4.52
C LEU A 31 8.29 -8.30 4.92
N VAL A 32 8.59 -7.45 3.93
CA VAL A 32 9.31 -6.18 4.13
C VAL A 32 8.40 -5.03 3.72
N PRO A 33 8.12 -4.06 4.60
CA PRO A 33 7.36 -2.87 4.23
C PRO A 33 8.16 -2.02 3.23
N ALA A 34 7.54 -1.72 2.09
CA ALA A 34 8.13 -0.94 1.01
C ALA A 34 7.49 0.45 0.88
N VAL A 35 6.21 0.58 1.27
CA VAL A 35 5.45 1.83 1.16
C VAL A 35 4.71 2.07 2.46
N TYR A 36 4.74 3.33 2.91
CA TYR A 36 3.95 3.84 4.02
C TYR A 36 3.17 5.07 3.55
N CYS A 37 1.87 5.07 3.76
CA CYS A 37 0.97 6.15 3.39
C CYS A 37 0.15 6.57 4.61
N LEU A 38 0.25 7.84 4.98
CA LEU A 38 -0.57 8.40 6.04
C LEU A 38 -1.80 9.06 5.40
N CYS A 39 -2.95 8.43 5.58
CA CYS A 39 -4.16 8.70 4.83
C CYS A 39 -5.16 9.50 5.65
N THR A 40 -5.75 10.53 5.06
CA THR A 40 -6.85 11.32 5.65
C THR A 40 -8.23 10.70 5.38
N GLY A 41 -8.27 9.65 4.54
CA GLY A 41 -9.46 8.91 4.13
C GLY A 41 -9.15 7.42 3.99
N LYS A 42 -10.20 6.64 3.68
CA LYS A 42 -10.14 5.18 3.45
C LYS A 42 -11.12 4.74 2.37
N ASP A 43 -11.45 5.66 1.47
CA ASP A 43 -12.34 5.45 0.34
C ASP A 43 -11.55 5.03 -0.92
N ILE A 44 -12.27 4.58 -1.94
CA ILE A 44 -11.71 4.13 -3.21
C ILE A 44 -10.84 5.21 -3.86
N GLY A 45 -11.21 6.49 -3.72
CA GLY A 45 -10.44 7.61 -4.26
C GLY A 45 -9.11 7.77 -3.55
N THR A 46 -9.10 7.67 -2.22
CA THR A 46 -7.88 7.70 -1.41
C THR A 46 -6.91 6.58 -1.83
N TYR A 47 -7.38 5.34 -1.94
CA TYR A 47 -6.53 4.22 -2.39
C TYR A 47 -6.08 4.36 -3.85
N GLY A 48 -6.97 4.84 -4.73
CA GLY A 48 -6.63 5.11 -6.13
C GLY A 48 -5.48 6.12 -6.28
N LEU A 49 -5.46 7.19 -5.48
CA LEU A 49 -4.36 8.15 -5.45
C LEU A 49 -3.04 7.51 -5.01
N ILE A 50 -3.06 6.67 -3.97
CA ILE A 50 -1.86 5.96 -3.48
C ILE A 50 -1.26 5.08 -4.58
N PHE A 51 -2.08 4.28 -5.25
CA PHE A 51 -1.60 3.41 -6.32
C PHE A 51 -1.11 4.20 -7.54
N GLN A 52 -1.79 5.30 -7.88
CA GLN A 52 -1.35 6.16 -8.98
C GLN A 52 0.01 6.81 -8.68
N ASP A 53 0.20 7.32 -7.46
CA ASP A 53 1.48 7.90 -7.02
C ASP A 53 2.59 6.84 -7.00
N LEU A 54 2.27 5.61 -6.58
CA LEU A 54 3.20 4.49 -6.60
C LEU A 54 3.64 4.14 -8.04
N ILE A 55 2.70 4.06 -8.99
CA ILE A 55 2.98 3.83 -10.41
C ILE A 55 3.84 4.96 -10.97
N ASN A 56 3.49 6.21 -10.69
CA ASN A 56 4.25 7.37 -11.13
C ASN A 56 5.69 7.34 -10.61
N LYS A 57 5.88 7.00 -9.32
CA LYS A 57 7.20 6.86 -8.71
C LYS A 57 8.01 5.74 -9.36
N ALA A 58 7.38 4.59 -9.61
CA ALA A 58 8.02 3.46 -10.26
C ALA A 58 8.45 3.79 -11.70
N ALA A 59 7.63 4.53 -12.45
CA ALA A 59 7.98 5.00 -13.78
C ALA A 59 9.22 5.90 -13.77
N VAL A 60 9.30 6.85 -12.83
CA VAL A 60 10.48 7.73 -12.66
C VAL A 60 11.73 6.92 -12.31
N LEU A 61 11.59 5.93 -11.44
CA LEU A 61 12.70 5.07 -11.01
C LEU A 61 13.02 3.94 -12.01
N ARG A 62 12.24 3.81 -13.09
CA ARG A 62 12.32 2.70 -14.07
C ARG A 62 12.22 1.32 -13.41
N VAL A 63 11.40 1.22 -12.37
CA VAL A 63 11.08 -0.03 -11.68
C VAL A 63 9.79 -0.60 -12.28
N ASN A 64 9.80 -1.89 -12.60
CA ASN A 64 8.60 -2.59 -13.03
C ASN A 64 7.85 -3.12 -11.80
N LEU A 65 6.61 -2.65 -11.59
CA LEU A 65 5.71 -3.17 -10.56
C LEU A 65 4.83 -4.25 -11.19
N ASN A 66 5.06 -5.52 -10.84
CA ASN A 66 4.29 -6.64 -11.38
C ASN A 66 4.05 -7.73 -10.32
N PRO A 67 3.26 -7.45 -9.26
CA PRO A 67 2.89 -8.47 -8.30
C PRO A 67 2.08 -9.58 -8.99
N GLU A 68 2.45 -10.83 -8.73
CA GLU A 68 1.71 -12.02 -9.16
C GLU A 68 0.50 -12.27 -8.25
N THR A 69 0.59 -11.86 -6.99
CA THR A 69 -0.46 -12.05 -5.99
C THR A 69 -0.45 -10.89 -5.02
N ILE A 70 -1.64 -10.40 -4.69
CA ILE A 70 -1.84 -9.40 -3.65
C ILE A 70 -2.65 -10.06 -2.53
N ILE A 71 -2.19 -9.91 -1.30
CA ILE A 71 -2.87 -10.34 -0.09
C ILE A 71 -3.24 -9.08 0.68
N CYS A 72 -4.52 -8.92 0.99
CA CYS A 72 -5.04 -7.82 1.78
C CYS A 72 -6.23 -8.31 2.60
N ASP A 73 -6.53 -7.59 3.68
CA ASP A 73 -7.79 -7.79 4.41
C ASP A 73 -8.96 -7.29 3.56
N PHE A 74 -10.15 -7.85 3.79
CA PHE A 74 -11.35 -7.38 3.10
C PHE A 74 -11.75 -6.01 3.63
N GLU A 75 -11.61 -4.99 2.79
CA GLU A 75 -12.15 -3.66 3.02
C GLU A 75 -13.12 -3.28 1.89
N ILE A 76 -14.14 -2.48 2.18
CA ILE A 76 -15.13 -2.10 1.16
C ILE A 76 -14.50 -1.33 0.00
N ALA A 77 -13.40 -0.63 0.27
CA ALA A 77 -12.76 0.29 -0.66
C ALA A 77 -11.41 -0.19 -1.21
N LEU A 78 -10.87 -1.30 -0.70
CA LEU A 78 -9.56 -1.85 -1.07
C LEU A 78 -9.70 -3.23 -1.73
#